data_AF-A0A9N9W2D7-F1
#
_entry.id   AF-A0A9N9W2D7-F1
#
_cell.length_a   1.000
_cell.length_b   1.000
_cell.length_c   1.000
_cell.angle_alpha   90.00
_cell.angle_beta   90.00
_cell.angle_gamma   90.00
#
_symmetry.space_group_name_H-M   'P 1'
#
loop_
_entity.id
_entity.type
_entity.pdbx_description
1 polymer ?
#
loop_
_entity_poly.entity_id
_entity_poly.type
_entity_poly.pdbx_seq_one_letter_code
_entity_poly.pdbx_strand_id
1 'polypeptide(L)'
;MDSPTKLKAPKPKIDLQYADLVFIGCYFVSGMLDSSAYSAWTCFVSMQTGNTVFLGLGASNQPVDKPFGWLKSLISIFSFIVGSFIFAKVTQGRNLERLTLSVSFAVQALCIIVAAVLLETRVVSSAHEVNSSTKTLLLPLVPLFLLAFQAGGQMAASRGCGFNELPTTVLTSVYYDISSDPKLTATPSKNLKRNRRMGAVVAFLVGAIVGGWCYKGSGSLAPALWTSAGLKAAAAVAWSFWRLETPGALV
;
A
#
# COMPACT_ATOMS: atom_id res chain seq x y z
N MET A 1 -18.23 33.02 19.04
CA MET A 1 -17.33 31.85 19.19
C MET A 1 -17.69 30.91 18.06
N ASP A 2 -17.10 31.13 16.90
CA ASP A 2 -17.46 30.44 15.66
C ASP A 2 -17.13 28.96 15.79
N SER A 3 -18.15 28.12 15.53
CA SER A 3 -17.98 26.68 15.36
C SER A 3 -16.84 26.45 14.37
N PRO A 4 -15.84 25.60 14.66
CA PRO A 4 -14.84 25.26 13.67
C PRO A 4 -15.57 24.68 12.47
N THR A 5 -15.48 25.36 11.34
CA THR A 5 -16.02 24.96 10.05
C THR A 5 -15.55 23.53 9.83
N LYS A 6 -16.43 22.55 10.00
CA LYS A 6 -16.13 21.16 9.68
C LYS A 6 -15.78 21.18 8.19
N LEU A 7 -14.50 21.13 7.87
CA LEU A 7 -13.99 20.96 6.51
C LEU A 7 -14.66 19.71 5.96
N LYS A 8 -15.74 19.91 5.21
CA LYS A 8 -16.54 18.83 4.64
C LYS A 8 -15.63 18.16 3.64
N ALA A 9 -15.27 16.89 3.90
CA ALA A 9 -14.42 16.14 2.98
C ALA A 9 -14.99 16.25 1.56
N PRO A 10 -14.15 16.47 0.53
CA PRO A 10 -14.62 16.60 -0.83
C PRO A 10 -15.44 15.38 -1.21
N LYS A 11 -16.66 15.58 -1.71
CA LYS A 11 -17.50 14.48 -2.17
C LYS A 11 -16.89 13.89 -3.45
N PRO A 12 -16.75 12.56 -3.56
CA PRO A 12 -16.33 11.94 -4.81
C PRO A 12 -17.38 12.21 -5.89
N LYS A 13 -16.95 12.68 -7.06
CA LYS A 13 -17.82 12.90 -8.24
C LYS A 13 -17.91 11.67 -9.14
N ILE A 14 -17.57 10.52 -8.57
CA ILE A 14 -17.49 9.24 -9.27
C ILE A 14 -18.43 8.26 -8.59
N ASP A 15 -18.96 7.33 -9.36
CA ASP A 15 -19.71 6.22 -8.81
C ASP A 15 -18.77 5.32 -7.97
N LEU A 16 -19.14 5.04 -6.72
CA LEU A 16 -18.35 4.19 -5.83
C LEU A 16 -18.75 2.71 -5.91
N GLN A 17 -19.74 2.37 -6.73
CA GLN A 17 -20.09 0.98 -6.99
C GLN A 17 -18.86 0.23 -7.52
N TYR A 18 -18.51 -0.89 -6.87
CA TYR A 18 -17.34 -1.73 -7.17
C TYR A 18 -15.95 -1.10 -6.90
N ALA A 19 -15.87 0.13 -6.39
CA ALA A 19 -14.59 0.75 -6.03
C ALA A 19 -13.87 -0.04 -4.91
N ASP A 20 -14.62 -0.74 -4.07
CA ASP A 20 -14.08 -1.67 -3.07
C ASP A 20 -13.23 -2.78 -3.69
N LEU A 21 -13.55 -3.28 -4.89
CA LEU A 21 -12.75 -4.31 -5.56
C LEU A 21 -11.34 -3.81 -5.89
N VAL A 22 -11.20 -2.54 -6.27
CA VAL A 22 -9.88 -1.92 -6.52
C VAL A 22 -9.06 -1.86 -5.23
N PHE A 23 -9.69 -1.50 -4.10
CA PHE A 23 -9.02 -1.43 -2.81
C PHE A 23 -8.69 -2.81 -2.23
N ILE A 24 -9.54 -3.83 -2.47
CA ILE A 24 -9.21 -5.24 -2.17
C ILE A 24 -8.03 -5.70 -3.03
N GLY A 25 -7.96 -5.33 -4.31
CA GLY A 25 -6.79 -5.55 -5.15
C GLY A 25 -5.52 -4.87 -4.62
N CYS A 26 -5.64 -3.69 -4.00
CA CYS A 26 -4.51 -3.05 -3.32
C CYS A 26 -4.00 -3.85 -2.12
N TYR A 27 -4.87 -4.56 -1.39
CA TYR A 27 -4.43 -5.47 -0.32
C TYR A 27 -3.60 -6.63 -0.87
N PHE A 28 -4.00 -7.21 -2.00
CA PHE A 28 -3.19 -8.23 -2.69
C PHE A 28 -1.81 -7.69 -3.07
N VAL A 29 -1.75 -6.49 -3.66
CA VAL A 29 -0.49 -5.81 -4.00
C VAL A 29 0.37 -5.59 -2.75
N SER A 30 -0.21 -5.06 -1.67
CA SER A 30 0.52 -4.84 -0.41
C SER A 30 1.08 -6.13 0.18
N GLY A 31 0.30 -7.22 0.21
CA GLY A 31 0.78 -8.51 0.68
C GLY A 31 1.96 -9.04 -0.15
N MET A 32 1.84 -8.96 -1.48
CA MET A 32 2.88 -9.39 -2.41
C MET A 32 4.17 -8.59 -2.26
N LEU A 33 4.06 -7.26 -2.20
CA LEU A 33 5.21 -6.37 -2.03
C LEU A 33 5.86 -6.56 -0.65
N ASP A 34 5.08 -6.61 0.43
CA ASP A 34 5.62 -6.75 1.78
C ASP A 34 6.29 -8.10 2.00
N SER A 35 5.71 -9.20 1.52
CA SER A 35 6.33 -10.52 1.63
C SER A 35 7.67 -10.59 0.88
N SER A 36 7.70 -10.08 -0.37
CA SER A 36 8.90 -10.09 -1.20
C SER A 36 9.97 -9.16 -0.63
N ALA A 37 9.60 -7.93 -0.27
CA ALA A 37 10.50 -6.94 0.32
C ALA A 37 11.05 -7.39 1.67
N TYR A 38 10.24 -8.03 2.52
CA TYR A 38 10.73 -8.59 3.77
C TYR A 38 11.75 -9.70 3.52
N SER A 39 11.51 -10.56 2.54
CA SER A 39 12.42 -11.66 2.22
C SER A 39 13.80 -11.18 1.74
N ALA A 40 13.88 -10.09 0.96
CA ALA A 40 15.16 -9.53 0.54
C ALA A 40 15.79 -8.56 1.53
N TRP A 41 15.00 -7.67 2.11
CA TRP A 41 15.50 -6.50 2.83
C TRP A 41 15.23 -6.55 4.33
N THR A 42 14.49 -7.55 4.83
CA THR A 42 13.98 -7.61 6.21
C THR A 42 13.26 -6.31 6.60
N CYS A 43 12.52 -5.73 5.67
CA CYS A 43 11.75 -4.51 5.90
C CYS A 43 10.44 -4.59 5.13
N PHE A 44 9.36 -4.14 5.75
CA PHE A 44 8.08 -4.00 5.06
C PHE A 44 8.03 -2.67 4.32
N VAL A 45 7.30 -2.59 3.22
CA VAL A 45 7.10 -1.33 2.48
C VAL A 45 5.74 -0.71 2.79
N SER A 46 4.74 -1.50 3.18
CA SER A 46 3.40 -1.04 3.53
C SER A 46 3.12 -1.09 5.04
N MET A 47 3.67 -2.07 5.77
CA MET A 47 3.45 -2.25 7.22
C MET A 47 4.40 -1.43 8.10
N GLN A 48 4.00 -0.22 8.48
CA GLN A 48 4.86 0.64 9.30
C GLN A 48 4.95 0.23 10.77
N THR A 49 3.94 -0.42 11.35
CA THR A 49 3.98 -0.87 12.75
C THR A 49 5.16 -1.83 13.02
N GLY A 50 5.39 -2.81 12.13
CA GLY A 50 6.54 -3.71 12.24
C GLY A 50 7.86 -2.98 12.06
N ASN A 51 7.92 -2.05 11.11
CA ASN A 51 9.10 -1.21 10.91
C ASN A 51 9.40 -0.32 12.12
N THR A 52 8.38 0.18 12.84
CA THR A 52 8.60 0.94 14.08
C THR A 52 9.29 0.08 15.15
N VAL A 53 8.95 -1.20 15.25
CA VAL A 53 9.64 -2.15 16.14
C VAL A 53 11.09 -2.35 15.69
N PHE A 54 11.36 -2.59 14.41
CA PHE A 54 12.72 -2.74 13.89
C PHE A 54 13.58 -1.49 14.06
N LEU A 55 12.98 -0.30 13.92
CA LEU A 55 13.64 0.96 14.24
C LEU A 55 14.01 1.04 15.73
N GLY A 56 13.09 0.67 16.62
CA GLY A 56 13.32 0.63 18.07
C GLY A 56 14.41 -0.35 18.48
N LEU A 57 14.44 -1.56 17.89
CA LEU A 57 15.49 -2.55 18.13
C LEU A 57 16.88 -2.06 17.69
N GLY A 58 16.95 -1.11 16.75
CA GLY A 58 18.19 -0.41 16.41
C GLY A 58 18.84 0.27 17.61
N ALA A 59 18.07 0.76 18.58
CA ALA A 59 18.59 1.42 19.78
C ALA A 59 19.34 0.46 20.72
N SER A 60 19.05 -0.84 20.64
CA SER A 60 19.76 -1.90 21.38
C SER A 60 20.72 -2.71 20.50
N ASN A 61 20.98 -2.26 19.26
CA ASN A 61 21.77 -2.99 18.25
C ASN A 61 21.25 -4.41 17.97
N GLN A 62 19.92 -4.56 17.88
CA GLN A 62 19.28 -5.85 17.62
C GLN A 62 18.52 -5.88 16.27
N PRO A 63 18.48 -7.04 15.60
CA PRO A 63 19.29 -8.23 15.89
C PRO A 63 20.74 -8.05 15.36
N VAL A 64 21.71 -8.74 15.96
CA VAL A 64 23.15 -8.54 15.72
C VAL A 64 23.55 -8.83 14.26
N ASP A 65 22.84 -9.74 13.60
CA ASP A 65 23.04 -10.11 12.21
C ASP A 65 22.53 -9.05 11.21
N LYS A 66 21.84 -7.99 11.67
CA LYS A 66 21.21 -6.97 10.81
C LYS A 66 21.51 -5.54 11.28
N PRO A 67 22.79 -5.10 11.29
CA PRO A 67 23.21 -3.83 11.90
C PRO A 67 22.54 -2.58 11.30
N PHE A 68 22.05 -2.67 10.06
CA PHE A 68 21.39 -1.56 9.34
C PHE A 68 19.89 -1.78 9.10
N GLY A 69 19.27 -2.74 9.78
CA GLY A 69 17.82 -2.97 9.67
C GLY A 69 17.01 -1.73 10.07
N TRP A 70 17.42 -1.07 11.15
CA TRP A 70 16.78 0.14 11.67
C TRP A 70 16.74 1.28 10.64
N LEU A 71 17.79 1.45 9.84
CA LEU A 71 17.87 2.50 8.82
C LEU A 71 16.86 2.25 7.70
N LYS A 72 16.73 1.00 7.23
CA LYS A 72 15.72 0.62 6.23
C LYS A 72 14.31 0.91 6.74
N SER A 73 14.05 0.56 8.00
CA SER A 73 12.76 0.85 8.65
C SER A 73 12.49 2.33 8.81
N LEU A 74 13.49 3.13 9.19
CA LEU A 74 13.37 4.59 9.27
C LEU A 74 12.99 5.20 7.92
N ILE A 75 13.68 4.79 6.85
CA ILE A 75 13.40 5.27 5.49
C ILE A 75 11.99 4.85 5.04
N SER A 76 11.57 3.62 5.32
CA SER A 76 10.20 3.18 5.01
C SER A 76 9.15 4.03 5.72
N ILE A 77 9.30 4.22 7.04
CA ILE A 77 8.35 5.01 7.84
C ILE A 77 8.28 6.44 7.32
N PHE A 78 9.43 7.08 7.15
CA PHE A 78 9.50 8.46 6.67
C PHE A 78 8.88 8.58 5.27
N SER A 79 9.25 7.70 4.35
CA SER A 79 8.71 7.70 2.99
C SER A 79 7.19 7.50 2.96
N PHE A 80 6.68 6.55 3.75
CA PHE A 80 5.24 6.32 3.87
C PHE A 80 4.49 7.54 4.40
N ILE A 81 5.05 8.24 5.39
CA ILE A 81 4.48 9.49 5.93
C ILE A 81 4.46 10.58 4.85
N VAL A 82 5.57 10.79 4.15
CA VAL A 82 5.68 11.78 3.07
C VAL A 82 4.70 11.47 1.93
N GLY A 83 4.63 10.21 1.49
CA GLY A 83 3.67 9.77 0.48
C GLY A 83 2.24 9.98 0.93
N SER A 84 1.89 9.55 2.14
CA SER A 84 0.57 9.74 2.72
C SER A 84 0.17 11.23 2.76
N PHE A 85 1.10 12.10 3.15
CA PHE A 85 0.87 13.55 3.17
C PHE A 85 0.63 14.13 1.77
N ILE A 86 1.52 13.84 0.81
CA ILE A 86 1.43 14.38 -0.54
C ILE A 86 0.14 13.90 -1.22
N PHE A 87 -0.11 12.59 -1.23
CA PHE A 87 -1.31 12.04 -1.87
C PHE A 87 -2.59 12.52 -1.17
N ALA A 88 -2.63 12.61 0.16
CA ALA A 88 -3.80 13.14 0.86
C ALA A 88 -4.05 14.61 0.50
N LYS A 89 -3.01 15.46 0.45
CA LYS A 89 -3.15 16.88 0.09
C LYS A 89 -3.61 17.07 -1.35
N VAL A 90 -3.04 16.33 -2.30
CA VAL A 90 -3.45 16.38 -3.71
C VAL A 90 -4.91 15.92 -3.87
N THR A 91 -5.32 14.92 -3.10
CA THR A 91 -6.67 14.36 -3.17
C THR A 91 -7.71 15.23 -2.43
N GLN A 92 -7.32 15.94 -1.38
CA GLN A 92 -8.18 16.89 -0.65
C GLN A 92 -8.35 18.23 -1.39
N GLY A 93 -7.32 18.68 -2.10
CA GLY A 93 -7.35 19.95 -2.85
C GLY A 93 -8.09 19.87 -4.18
N ARG A 94 -8.45 18.67 -4.65
CA ARG A 94 -9.19 18.44 -5.89
C ARG A 94 -10.51 17.77 -5.56
N ASN A 95 -11.53 18.00 -6.38
CA ASN A 95 -12.67 17.09 -6.39
C ASN A 95 -12.14 15.69 -6.74
N LEU A 96 -12.58 14.66 -6.02
CA LEU A 96 -12.26 13.26 -6.30
C LEU A 96 -12.93 12.85 -7.62
N GLU A 97 -12.25 13.21 -8.71
CA GLU A 97 -12.63 12.98 -10.09
C GLU A 97 -11.81 11.82 -10.66
N ARG A 98 -12.31 11.24 -11.77
CA ARG A 98 -11.66 10.12 -12.50
C ARG A 98 -10.17 10.34 -12.71
N LEU A 99 -9.81 11.53 -13.19
CA LEU A 99 -8.42 11.88 -13.51
C LEU A 99 -7.54 11.91 -12.26
N THR A 100 -8.05 12.39 -11.12
CA THR A 100 -7.28 12.47 -9.87
C THR A 100 -6.90 11.07 -9.39
N LEU A 101 -7.84 10.12 -9.38
CA LEU A 101 -7.55 8.72 -8.99
C LEU A 101 -6.70 7.99 -10.03
N SER A 102 -6.97 8.20 -11.32
CA SER A 102 -6.18 7.62 -12.41
C SER A 102 -4.72 8.06 -12.32
N VAL A 103 -4.46 9.37 -12.19
CA VAL A 103 -3.10 9.91 -12.01
C VAL A 103 -2.47 9.41 -10.72
N SER A 104 -3.22 9.34 -9.61
CA SER A 104 -2.72 8.81 -8.34
C SER A 104 -2.19 7.38 -8.48
N PHE A 105 -2.98 6.48 -9.10
CA PHE A 105 -2.58 5.10 -9.33
C PHE A 105 -1.48 4.97 -10.39
N ALA A 106 -1.44 5.86 -11.39
CA ALA A 106 -0.37 5.90 -12.39
C ALA A 106 0.98 6.29 -11.75
N VAL A 107 1.00 7.29 -10.86
CA VAL A 107 2.22 7.65 -10.10
C VAL A 107 2.64 6.51 -9.19
N GLN A 108 1.70 5.83 -8.52
CA GLN A 108 2.02 4.65 -7.71
C GLN A 108 2.64 3.54 -8.57
N ALA A 109 2.06 3.24 -9.74
CA ALA A 109 2.61 2.26 -10.68
C ALA A 109 4.02 2.66 -11.13
N LEU A 110 4.24 3.94 -11.47
CA LEU A 110 5.55 4.45 -11.88
C LEU A 110 6.61 4.27 -10.79
N CYS A 111 6.29 4.54 -9.53
CA CYS A 111 7.20 4.29 -8.41
C CYS A 111 7.63 2.81 -8.35
N ILE A 112 6.68 1.88 -8.55
CA ILE A 112 6.98 0.43 -8.57
C ILE A 112 7.82 0.06 -9.81
N ILE A 113 7.50 0.61 -10.98
CA ILE A 113 8.25 0.37 -12.22
C ILE A 113 9.71 0.83 -12.07
N VAL A 114 9.92 2.05 -11.55
CA VAL A 114 11.29 2.55 -11.31
C VAL A 114 12.02 1.64 -10.34
N ALA A 115 11.38 1.20 -9.26
CA ALA A 115 11.98 0.23 -8.34
C ALA A 115 12.31 -1.11 -9.01
N ALA A 116 11.45 -1.62 -9.89
CA ALA A 116 11.68 -2.85 -10.65
C ALA A 116 12.86 -2.70 -11.62
N VAL A 117 12.94 -1.60 -12.36
CA VAL A 117 14.04 -1.30 -13.29
C VAL A 117 15.37 -1.20 -12.54
N LEU A 118 15.41 -0.54 -11.38
CA LEU A 118 16.63 -0.44 -10.55
C LEU A 118 17.16 -1.81 -10.10
N LEU A 119 16.27 -2.78 -9.89
CA LEU A 119 16.65 -4.15 -9.52
C LEU A 119 17.06 -4.99 -10.74
N GLU A 120 16.31 -4.92 -11.84
CA GLU A 120 16.60 -5.64 -13.09
C GLU A 120 17.94 -5.22 -13.71
N THR A 121 18.23 -3.92 -13.72
CA THR A 121 19.50 -3.37 -14.23
C THR A 121 20.70 -3.69 -13.35
N ARG A 122 20.49 -4.41 -12.23
CA ARG A 122 21.51 -4.75 -11.22
C ARG A 122 22.26 -3.56 -10.65
N VAL A 123 21.67 -2.37 -10.76
CA VAL A 123 22.12 -1.20 -10.00
C VAL A 123 21.99 -1.54 -8.51
N VAL A 124 20.88 -2.16 -8.12
CA VAL A 124 20.62 -2.60 -6.75
C VAL A 124 20.60 -4.13 -6.66
N SER A 125 21.33 -4.71 -5.71
CA SER A 125 21.31 -6.16 -5.44
C SER A 125 20.03 -6.54 -4.66
N SER A 126 19.35 -7.60 -5.09
CA SER A 126 18.21 -8.19 -4.36
C SER A 126 18.64 -9.08 -3.18
N ALA A 127 19.93 -9.40 -3.08
CA ALA A 127 20.47 -10.35 -2.12
C ALA A 127 20.85 -9.68 -0.79
N HIS A 128 20.72 -10.45 0.29
CA HIS A 128 21.20 -10.07 1.61
C HIS A 128 22.74 -10.12 1.63
N GLU A 129 23.39 -9.03 1.26
CA GLU A 129 24.86 -8.96 1.26
C GLU A 129 25.40 -8.74 2.68
N VAL A 130 25.90 -9.84 3.26
CA VAL A 130 26.45 -9.95 4.63
C VAL A 130 27.70 -9.09 4.85
N ASN A 131 28.35 -8.62 3.78
CA ASN A 131 29.51 -7.71 3.83
C ASN A 131 29.33 -6.53 2.86
N SER A 132 28.46 -5.59 3.24
CA SER A 132 28.16 -4.41 2.41
C SER A 132 29.02 -3.21 2.81
N SER A 133 29.79 -2.67 1.87
CA SER A 133 30.36 -1.32 2.00
C SER A 133 29.23 -0.27 2.10
N THR A 134 29.48 0.92 2.64
CA THR A 134 28.46 1.98 2.80
C THR A 134 27.68 2.28 1.51
N LYS A 135 28.33 2.20 0.32
CA LYS A 135 27.65 2.39 -0.98
C LYS A 135 26.62 1.29 -1.29
N THR A 136 26.94 0.03 -0.99
CA THR A 136 26.05 -1.12 -1.20
C THR A 136 24.82 -1.07 -0.29
N LEU A 137 24.94 -0.40 0.86
CA LEU A 137 23.85 -0.21 1.82
C LEU A 137 22.80 0.81 1.38
N LEU A 138 23.24 1.91 0.73
CA LEU A 138 22.38 3.05 0.42
C LEU A 138 21.51 2.81 -0.83
N LEU A 139 21.99 2.04 -1.79
CA LEU A 139 21.29 1.82 -3.06
C LEU A 139 19.92 1.12 -2.91
N PRO A 140 19.78 0.07 -2.06
CA PRO A 140 18.47 -0.53 -1.76
C PRO A 140 17.47 0.41 -1.07
N LEU A 141 17.91 1.54 -0.50
CA LEU A 141 17.02 2.49 0.15
C LEU A 141 16.15 3.25 -0.86
N VAL A 142 16.60 3.41 -2.11
CA VAL A 142 15.84 4.09 -3.17
C VAL A 142 14.58 3.32 -3.58
N PRO A 143 14.65 2.03 -3.99
CA PRO A 143 13.44 1.28 -4.31
C PRO A 143 12.54 1.11 -3.08
N LEU A 144 13.12 0.91 -1.88
CA LEU A 144 12.36 0.85 -0.63
C LEU A 144 11.60 2.16 -0.36
N PHE A 145 12.25 3.32 -0.55
CA PHE A 145 11.61 4.62 -0.46
C PHE A 145 10.44 4.71 -1.43
N LEU A 146 10.63 4.40 -2.72
CA LEU A 146 9.57 4.48 -3.73
C LEU A 146 8.37 3.56 -3.41
N LEU A 147 8.63 2.34 -2.94
CA LEU A 147 7.59 1.36 -2.61
C LEU A 147 6.80 1.76 -1.35
N ALA A 148 7.46 2.32 -0.35
CA ALA A 148 6.79 2.84 0.85
C ALA A 148 6.01 4.15 0.56
N PHE A 149 6.56 5.00 -0.31
CA PHE A 149 5.92 6.24 -0.75
C PHE A 149 4.57 5.95 -1.42
N GLN A 150 4.56 5.05 -2.41
CA GLN A 150 3.35 4.70 -3.15
C GLN A 150 2.30 3.99 -2.28
N ALA A 151 2.73 3.26 -1.25
CA ALA A 151 1.81 2.60 -0.31
C ALA A 151 0.98 3.61 0.49
N GLY A 152 1.51 4.81 0.76
CA GLY A 152 0.74 5.92 1.33
C GLY A 152 -0.36 6.41 0.38
N GLY A 153 -0.11 6.39 -0.94
CA GLY A 153 -1.04 6.83 -1.97
C GLY A 153 -2.32 6.00 -2.07
N GLN A 154 -2.22 4.67 -1.98
CA GLN A 154 -3.41 3.80 -1.98
C GLN A 154 -4.28 3.98 -0.73
N MET A 155 -3.67 4.20 0.43
CA MET A 155 -4.42 4.49 1.66
C MET A 155 -5.15 5.83 1.54
N ALA A 156 -4.47 6.86 1.02
CA ALA A 156 -5.08 8.16 0.76
C ALA A 156 -6.26 8.06 -0.23
N ALA A 157 -6.11 7.28 -1.30
CA ALA A 157 -7.18 7.05 -2.28
C ALA A 157 -8.39 6.33 -1.65
N SER A 158 -8.16 5.25 -0.90
CA SER A 158 -9.23 4.48 -0.24
C SER A 158 -10.03 5.33 0.75
N ARG A 159 -9.34 6.06 1.62
CA ARG A 159 -9.97 6.97 2.57
C ARG A 159 -10.65 8.15 1.88
N GLY A 160 -10.05 8.68 0.82
CA GLY A 160 -10.66 9.72 -0.02
C GLY A 160 -12.01 9.28 -0.60
N CYS A 161 -12.08 8.06 -1.12
CA CYS A 161 -13.32 7.44 -1.61
C CYS A 161 -14.29 7.00 -0.50
N GLY A 162 -13.99 7.25 0.77
CA GLY A 162 -14.87 6.95 1.90
C GLY A 162 -14.77 5.52 2.45
N PHE A 163 -13.87 4.68 1.92
CA PHE A 163 -13.63 3.31 2.39
C PHE A 163 -12.67 3.29 3.59
N ASN A 164 -13.08 3.94 4.68
CA ASN A 164 -12.25 4.04 5.88
C ASN A 164 -11.98 2.68 6.54
N GLU A 165 -12.86 1.70 6.32
CA GLU A 165 -12.68 0.31 6.76
C GLU A 165 -11.62 -0.46 5.96
N LEU A 166 -11.14 0.10 4.83
CA LEU A 166 -10.13 -0.51 3.96
C LEU A 166 -8.87 0.37 3.85
N PRO A 167 -8.01 0.43 4.88
CA PRO A 167 -6.76 1.19 4.80
C PRO A 167 -5.75 0.68 3.73
N THR A 168 -5.95 -0.50 3.13
CA THR A 168 -5.16 -1.15 2.06
C THR A 168 -3.76 -1.66 2.45
N THR A 169 -3.17 -1.20 3.55
CA THR A 169 -1.80 -1.60 3.96
C THR A 169 -1.72 -2.32 5.30
N VAL A 170 -2.64 -2.05 6.22
CA VAL A 170 -2.63 -2.59 7.59
C VAL A 170 -3.88 -3.41 7.87
N LEU A 171 -3.71 -4.55 8.56
CA LEU A 171 -4.80 -5.48 8.86
C LEU A 171 -5.22 -5.49 10.34
N THR A 172 -4.44 -4.94 11.28
CA THR A 172 -4.73 -5.07 12.71
C THR A 172 -6.13 -4.56 13.08
N SER A 173 -6.47 -3.34 12.65
CA SER A 173 -7.81 -2.79 12.86
C SER A 173 -8.87 -3.55 12.06
N VAL A 174 -8.52 -4.09 10.89
CA VAL A 174 -9.44 -4.88 10.04
C VAL A 174 -9.80 -6.20 10.72
N TYR A 175 -8.83 -6.90 11.32
CA TYR A 175 -9.05 -8.10 12.12
C TYR A 175 -9.97 -7.80 13.31
N TYR A 176 -9.67 -6.75 14.07
CA TYR A 176 -10.51 -6.34 15.20
C TYR A 176 -11.94 -6.01 14.75
N ASP A 177 -12.08 -5.24 13.68
CA ASP A 177 -13.36 -4.82 13.11
C ASP A 177 -14.20 -5.99 12.59
N ILE A 178 -13.58 -7.08 12.12
CA ILE A 178 -14.29 -8.32 11.75
C ILE A 178 -14.75 -9.05 13.02
N SER A 179 -13.83 -9.25 13.97
CA SER A 179 -14.10 -10.02 15.19
C SER A 179 -15.15 -9.36 16.10
N SER A 180 -15.21 -8.03 16.09
CA SER A 180 -16.17 -7.25 16.87
C SER A 180 -17.46 -6.91 16.10
N ASP A 181 -17.61 -7.36 14.84
CA ASP A 181 -18.80 -7.05 14.04
C ASP A 181 -20.05 -7.77 14.60
N PRO A 182 -21.08 -7.04 15.08
CA PRO A 182 -22.29 -7.66 15.63
C PRO A 182 -23.09 -8.49 14.59
N LYS A 183 -22.82 -8.26 13.30
CA LYS A 183 -23.45 -8.94 12.15
C LYS A 183 -22.44 -9.83 11.42
N LEU A 184 -21.43 -10.35 12.12
CA LEU A 184 -20.41 -11.23 11.54
C LEU A 184 -21.00 -12.45 10.82
N THR A 185 -22.01 -13.09 11.44
CA THR A 185 -22.69 -14.28 10.91
C THR A 185 -23.90 -13.97 10.03
N ALA A 186 -24.24 -12.68 9.84
CA ALA A 186 -25.35 -12.30 8.98
C ALA A 186 -25.07 -12.71 7.53
N THR A 187 -26.13 -12.95 6.76
CA THR A 187 -26.03 -13.26 5.32
C THR A 187 -25.17 -12.21 4.59
N PRO A 188 -24.30 -12.58 3.64
CA PRO A 188 -23.41 -11.65 2.96
C PRO A 188 -24.11 -10.42 2.36
N SER A 189 -25.36 -10.55 1.92
CA SER A 189 -26.15 -9.43 1.39
C SER A 189 -26.45 -8.32 2.42
N LYS A 190 -26.40 -8.61 3.72
CA LYS A 190 -26.80 -7.69 4.79
C LYS A 190 -25.64 -6.83 5.35
N ASN A 191 -24.39 -7.18 5.07
CA ASN A 191 -23.24 -6.45 5.60
C ASN A 191 -22.06 -6.44 4.61
N LEU A 192 -22.11 -5.52 3.65
CA LEU A 192 -21.06 -5.35 2.65
C LEU A 192 -19.73 -4.92 3.27
N LYS A 193 -19.73 -4.10 4.33
CA LYS A 193 -18.50 -3.65 5.00
C LYS A 193 -17.73 -4.84 5.61
N ARG A 194 -18.43 -5.76 6.27
CA ARG A 194 -17.84 -7.01 6.75
C ARG A 194 -17.25 -7.84 5.62
N ASN A 195 -17.98 -8.02 4.51
CA ASN A 195 -17.47 -8.78 3.37
C ASN A 195 -16.20 -8.18 2.78
N ARG A 196 -16.15 -6.84 2.67
CA ARG A 196 -14.97 -6.10 2.20
C ARG A 196 -13.76 -6.33 3.10
N ARG A 197 -13.95 -6.25 4.42
CA ARG A 197 -12.89 -6.51 5.41
C ARG A 197 -12.37 -7.95 5.32
N MET A 198 -13.26 -8.93 5.21
CA MET A 198 -12.87 -10.33 4.99
C MET A 198 -12.12 -10.50 3.67
N GLY A 199 -12.63 -9.91 2.59
CA GLY A 199 -11.96 -9.90 1.28
C GLY A 199 -10.58 -9.26 1.33
N ALA A 200 -10.39 -8.18 2.08
CA ALA A 200 -9.10 -7.53 2.30
C ALA A 200 -8.08 -8.45 3.00
N VAL A 201 -8.49 -9.12 4.08
CA VAL A 201 -7.63 -10.09 4.79
C VAL A 201 -7.21 -11.23 3.86
N VAL A 202 -8.16 -11.81 3.14
CA VAL A 202 -7.89 -12.91 2.20
C VAL A 202 -7.00 -12.44 1.06
N ALA A 203 -7.30 -11.29 0.44
CA ALA A 203 -6.50 -10.76 -0.66
C ALA A 203 -5.07 -10.47 -0.23
N PHE A 204 -4.86 -9.88 0.95
CA PHE A 204 -3.53 -9.65 1.50
C PHE A 204 -2.77 -10.97 1.72
N LEU A 205 -3.41 -11.97 2.35
CA LEU A 205 -2.80 -13.27 2.59
C LEU A 205 -2.41 -13.96 1.28
N VAL A 206 -3.31 -13.99 0.30
CA VAL A 206 -3.03 -14.58 -1.02
C VAL A 206 -1.90 -13.81 -1.70
N GLY A 207 -1.90 -12.48 -1.66
CA GLY A 207 -0.81 -11.65 -2.16
C GLY A 207 0.53 -12.00 -1.53
N ALA A 208 0.57 -12.12 -0.19
CA ALA A 208 1.77 -12.49 0.55
C ALA A 208 2.26 -13.90 0.20
N ILE A 209 1.36 -14.87 0.03
CA ILE A 209 1.71 -16.22 -0.43
C ILE A 209 2.35 -16.12 -1.82
N VAL A 210 1.69 -15.48 -2.79
CA VAL A 210 2.21 -15.36 -4.16
C VAL A 210 3.57 -14.64 -4.16
N GLY A 211 3.72 -13.53 -3.42
CA GLY A 211 4.98 -12.81 -3.29
C GLY A 211 6.11 -13.68 -2.73
N GLY A 212 5.83 -14.44 -1.67
CA GLY A 212 6.79 -15.38 -1.09
C GLY A 212 7.22 -16.47 -2.07
N TRP A 213 6.29 -17.03 -2.85
CA TRP A 213 6.61 -18.02 -3.89
C TRP A 213 7.39 -17.41 -5.06
N CYS A 214 7.04 -16.19 -5.49
CA CYS A 214 7.79 -15.45 -6.50
C CYS A 214 9.24 -15.21 -6.08
N TYR A 215 9.46 -14.79 -4.84
CA TYR A 215 10.81 -14.58 -4.31
C TYR A 215 11.57 -15.90 -4.18
N LYS A 216 10.94 -16.93 -3.62
CA LYS A 216 11.55 -18.27 -3.47
C LYS A 216 11.95 -18.87 -4.81
N GLY A 217 11.13 -18.71 -5.85
CA GLY A 217 11.40 -19.29 -7.18
C GLY A 217 12.42 -18.52 -8.02
N SER A 218 12.50 -17.20 -7.86
CA SER A 218 13.36 -16.35 -8.70
C SER A 218 14.62 -15.83 -7.99
N GLY A 219 14.65 -15.85 -6.65
CA GLY A 219 15.67 -15.17 -5.84
C GLY A 219 15.62 -13.63 -5.96
N SER A 220 14.57 -13.06 -6.55
CA SER A 220 14.47 -11.65 -6.91
C SER A 220 13.12 -11.06 -6.53
N LEU A 221 13.11 -9.76 -6.25
CA LEU A 221 11.88 -8.98 -6.06
C LEU A 221 11.19 -8.65 -7.39
N ALA A 222 11.93 -8.68 -8.50
CA ALA A 222 11.46 -8.16 -9.79
C ALA A 222 10.10 -8.74 -10.23
N PRO A 223 9.82 -10.06 -10.12
CA PRO A 223 8.52 -10.60 -10.53
C PRO A 223 7.34 -10.02 -9.73
N ALA A 224 7.53 -9.85 -8.42
CA ALA A 224 6.53 -9.26 -7.54
C ALA A 224 6.30 -7.77 -7.86
N LEU A 225 7.37 -7.04 -8.17
CA LEU A 225 7.28 -5.62 -8.55
C LEU A 225 6.59 -5.43 -9.90
N TRP A 226 6.96 -6.19 -10.94
CA TRP A 226 6.32 -6.09 -12.25
C TRP A 226 4.83 -6.45 -12.20
N THR A 227 4.49 -7.51 -11.47
CA THR A 227 3.08 -7.89 -11.27
C THR A 227 2.31 -6.79 -10.54
N SER A 228 2.88 -6.24 -9.47
CA SER A 228 2.26 -5.16 -8.69
C SER A 228 2.12 -3.86 -9.51
N ALA A 229 3.13 -3.51 -10.31
CA ALA A 229 3.09 -2.37 -11.22
C ALA A 229 1.99 -2.54 -12.27
N GLY A 230 1.87 -3.72 -12.87
CA GLY A 230 0.80 -4.04 -13.83
C GLY A 230 -0.58 -3.89 -13.21
N LEU A 231 -0.80 -4.40 -11.99
CA LEU A 231 -2.07 -4.24 -11.28
C LEU A 231 -2.40 -2.78 -10.96
N LYS A 232 -1.40 -1.98 -10.56
CA LYS A 232 -1.57 -0.54 -10.32
C LYS A 232 -1.87 0.23 -11.61
N ALA A 233 -1.20 -0.10 -12.70
CA ALA A 233 -1.45 0.47 -14.01
C ALA A 233 -2.86 0.12 -14.51
N ALA A 234 -3.30 -1.13 -14.35
CA ALA A 234 -4.65 -1.56 -14.67
C ALA A 234 -5.69 -0.79 -13.83
N ALA A 235 -5.45 -0.58 -12.54
CA ALA A 235 -6.29 0.26 -11.70
C ALA A 235 -6.32 1.73 -12.18
N ALA A 236 -5.19 2.29 -12.60
CA ALA A 236 -5.12 3.65 -13.16
C ALA A 236 -5.96 3.79 -14.43
N VAL A 237 -5.88 2.78 -15.32
CA VAL A 237 -6.71 2.70 -16.54
C VAL A 237 -8.19 2.55 -16.18
N ALA A 238 -8.53 1.68 -15.24
CA ALA A 238 -9.91 1.51 -14.78
C ALA A 238 -10.50 2.83 -14.26
N TRP A 239 -9.74 3.57 -13.42
CA TRP A 239 -10.18 4.88 -12.92
C TRP A 239 -10.42 5.91 -14.02
N SER A 240 -9.67 5.86 -15.13
CA SER A 240 -9.84 6.79 -16.25
C SER A 240 -11.20 6.61 -16.96
N PHE A 241 -11.71 5.39 -17.02
CA PHE A 241 -12.99 5.03 -17.64
C PHE A 241 -14.14 4.88 -16.61
N TRP A 242 -13.87 5.09 -15.32
CA TRP A 242 -14.83 4.86 -14.24
C TRP A 242 -16.07 5.72 -14.37
N ARG A 243 -17.26 5.28 -13.94
CA ARG A 243 -18.49 6.07 -14.11
C ARG A 243 -18.49 7.34 -13.25
N LEU A 244 -19.10 8.42 -13.75
CA LEU A 244 -19.32 9.64 -12.95
C LEU A 244 -20.57 9.41 -12.09
N GLU A 245 -20.59 10.05 -10.92
CA GLU A 245 -21.81 10.09 -10.11
C GLU A 245 -22.90 10.81 -10.91
N THR A 246 -24.04 10.14 -11.12
CA THR A 246 -25.18 10.75 -11.82
C THR A 246 -26.01 11.51 -10.79
N PRO A 247 -26.20 12.83 -10.91
CA PRO A 247 -27.00 13.59 -9.95
C PRO A 247 -28.45 13.08 -10.01
N GLY A 248 -28.92 12.43 -8.93
CA GLY A 248 -30.32 11.99 -8.80
C GLY A 248 -30.57 10.48 -8.74
N ALA A 249 -29.54 9.63 -8.80
CA ALA A 249 -29.70 8.21 -8.47
C ALA A 249 -29.86 8.07 -6.94
N LEU A 250 -31.12 8.03 -6.50
CA LEU A 250 -31.50 7.70 -5.12
C LEU A 250 -30.87 6.36 -4.72
N VAL A 251 -30.07 6.38 -3.66
CA VAL A 251 -29.66 5.18 -2.91
C VAL A 251 -30.72 4.87 -1.87
#